data_AF-A0A3D2G0D1-F1
#
_entry.id   AF-A0A3D2G0D1-F1
#
_cell.length_a   1.000
_cell.length_b   1.000
_cell.length_c   1.000
_cell.angle_alpha   90.00
_cell.angle_beta   90.00
_cell.angle_gamma   90.00
#
_symmetry.space_group_name_H-M   'P 1'
#
loop_
_entity.id
_entity.type
_entity.pdbx_description
1 polymer ?
#
loop_
_entity_poly.entity_id
_entity_poly.type
_entity_poly.pdbx_seq_one_letter_code
_entity_poly.pdbx_strand_id
1 'polypeptide(L)'
;MVKIGNVELAGRLFLAPMAGVTDASFRLLCRKHGAALATSEMISSKALMYQDGKTKTLLVRPEGDTPLAVQIFGSDPSCMAEAACKVIDLCRPEIIDINMG
;
A
#
# COMPACT_ATOMS: atom_id res chain seq x y z
N MET A 1 16.77 -9.92 -10.10
CA MET A 1 15.97 -9.45 -8.95
C MET A 1 15.71 -7.96 -9.11
N VAL A 2 14.60 -7.45 -8.56
CA VAL A 2 14.28 -6.02 -8.54
C VAL A 2 14.54 -5.50 -7.12
N LYS A 3 15.11 -4.30 -7.01
CA LYS A 3 15.40 -3.66 -5.73
C LYS A 3 14.83 -2.24 -5.73
N ILE A 4 14.10 -1.88 -4.68
CA ILE A 4 13.52 -0.55 -4.47
C ILE A 4 14.03 -0.06 -3.12
N GLY A 5 14.95 0.91 -3.14
CA GLY A 5 15.65 1.35 -1.92
C GLY A 5 16.35 0.17 -1.22
N ASN A 6 15.89 -0.14 -0.01
CA ASN A 6 16.36 -1.26 0.82
C ASN A 6 15.52 -2.55 0.70
N VAL A 7 14.48 -2.57 -0.14
CA VAL A 7 13.57 -3.71 -0.33
C VAL A 7 14.02 -4.54 -1.52
N GLU A 8 14.30 -5.83 -1.28
CA GLU A 8 14.64 -6.80 -2.32
C GLU A 8 13.41 -7.65 -2.66
N LEU A 9 13.05 -7.71 -3.95
CA LEU A 9 11.88 -8.43 -4.43
C LEU A 9 12.28 -9.77 -5.04
N ALA A 10 11.58 -10.84 -4.64
CA ALA A 10 11.83 -12.22 -5.08
C ALA A 10 11.47 -12.47 -6.57
N GLY A 11 10.85 -11.50 -7.25
CA GLY A 11 10.40 -11.64 -8.63
C GLY A 11 10.13 -10.30 -9.31
N ARG A 12 9.52 -10.37 -10.51
CA ARG A 12 9.21 -9.21 -11.36
C ARG A 12 7.71 -9.04 -11.63
N LEU A 13 6.88 -9.85 -10.99
CA LEU A 13 5.43 -9.79 -11.12
C LEU A 13 4.87 -9.04 -9.91
N PHE A 14 4.25 -7.89 -10.16
CA PHE A 14 3.71 -7.02 -9.11
C PHE A 14 2.20 -6.89 -9.29
N LEU A 15 1.46 -7.00 -8.19
CA LEU A 15 0.03 -6.72 -8.20
C LEU A 15 -0.18 -5.20 -8.16
N ALA A 16 -0.82 -4.68 -9.22
CA ALA A 16 -1.16 -3.27 -9.35
C ALA A 16 -2.29 -2.87 -8.38
N PRO A 17 -2.29 -1.62 -7.89
CA PRO A 17 -3.34 -1.11 -7.01
C PRO A 17 -4.67 -0.94 -7.77
N MET A 18 -5.76 -1.45 -7.21
CA MET A 18 -7.10 -1.34 -7.79
C MET A 18 -8.13 -1.10 -6.68
N ALA A 19 -8.72 0.10 -6.66
CA ALA A 19 -9.73 0.46 -5.65
C ALA A 19 -10.94 -0.49 -5.71
N GLY A 20 -11.39 -0.96 -4.56
CA GLY A 20 -12.43 -1.95 -4.38
C GLY A 20 -12.04 -3.38 -4.74
N VAL A 21 -10.77 -3.65 -5.09
CA VAL A 21 -10.31 -4.97 -5.57
C VAL A 21 -9.09 -5.47 -4.79
N THR A 22 -8.04 -4.66 -4.63
CA THR A 22 -6.79 -5.08 -3.97
C THR A 22 -6.84 -5.01 -2.45
N ASP A 23 -7.87 -5.60 -1.86
CA ASP A 23 -8.00 -5.77 -0.42
C ASP A 23 -7.01 -6.81 0.14
N ALA A 24 -6.97 -6.97 1.46
CA ALA A 24 -6.05 -7.87 2.14
C ALA A 24 -6.17 -9.34 1.68
N SER A 25 -7.39 -9.81 1.45
CA SER A 25 -7.66 -11.18 1.04
C SER A 25 -7.16 -11.44 -0.38
N PHE A 26 -7.43 -10.51 -1.30
CA PHE A 26 -6.99 -10.61 -2.69
C PHE A 26 -5.47 -10.55 -2.81
N ARG A 27 -4.80 -9.64 -2.08
CA ARG A 27 -3.33 -9.56 -2.07
C ARG A 27 -2.70 -10.87 -1.61
N LEU A 28 -3.21 -11.49 -0.56
CA LEU A 28 -2.73 -12.80 -0.10
C LEU A 28 -2.90 -13.90 -1.16
N LEU A 29 -4.04 -13.92 -1.85
CA LEU A 29 -4.27 -14.87 -2.94
C LEU A 29 -3.25 -14.67 -4.07
N CYS A 30 -3.02 -13.43 -4.50
CA CYS A 30 -2.03 -13.14 -5.54
C CYS A 30 -0.62 -13.54 -5.12
N ARG A 31 -0.23 -13.35 -3.85
CA ARG A 31 1.07 -13.81 -3.33
C ARG A 31 1.22 -15.32 -3.42
N LYS A 32 0.18 -16.08 -3.07
CA LYS A 32 0.18 -17.56 -3.23
C LYS A 32 0.38 -17.99 -4.69
N HIS A 33 0.05 -17.12 -5.65
CA HIS A 33 0.23 -17.34 -7.08
C HIS A 33 1.44 -16.61 -7.68
N GLY A 34 2.37 -16.12 -6.87
CA GLY A 34 3.67 -15.62 -7.32
C GLY A 34 3.81 -14.10 -7.46
N ALA A 35 2.88 -13.30 -6.92
CA ALA A 35 3.09 -11.86 -6.80
C ALA A 35 4.26 -11.56 -5.85
N ALA A 36 5.32 -10.95 -6.38
CA ALA A 36 6.53 -10.62 -5.63
C ALA A 36 6.39 -9.32 -4.81
N LEU A 37 5.45 -8.46 -5.19
CA LEU A 37 5.03 -7.25 -4.51
C LEU A 37 3.53 -7.12 -4.68
N ALA A 38 2.83 -6.70 -3.63
CA ALA A 38 1.44 -6.29 -3.73
C ALA A 38 1.32 -4.83 -3.29
N THR A 39 0.43 -4.10 -3.96
CA THR A 39 0.08 -2.72 -3.62
C THR A 39 -1.32 -2.69 -3.05
N SER A 40 -1.56 -1.89 -2.00
CA SER A 40 -2.90 -1.68 -1.45
C SER A 40 -3.84 -1.05 -2.48
N GLU A 41 -5.12 -0.95 -2.14
CA GLU A 41 -6.01 0.02 -2.79
C GLU A 41 -5.47 1.46 -2.67
N MET A 42 -6.00 2.37 -3.50
CA MET A 42 -5.69 3.79 -3.46
C MET A 42 -6.25 4.44 -2.19
N ILE A 43 -5.39 5.03 -1.36
CA ILE A 43 -5.78 5.69 -0.12
C ILE A 43 -5.67 7.21 -0.27
N SER A 44 -6.78 7.93 -0.01
CA SER A 44 -6.77 9.38 -0.03
C SER A 44 -5.98 9.93 1.16
N SER A 45 -4.96 10.77 0.90
CA SER A 45 -4.20 11.44 1.95
C SER A 45 -5.10 12.29 2.84
N LYS A 46 -6.11 12.95 2.26
CA LYS A 46 -7.10 13.73 2.98
C LYS A 46 -7.94 12.85 3.91
N ALA A 47 -8.43 11.71 3.45
CA ALA A 47 -9.22 10.79 4.28
C ALA A 47 -8.41 10.21 5.47
N LEU A 48 -7.11 9.94 5.26
CA LEU A 48 -6.19 9.57 6.34
C LEU A 48 -6.08 10.66 7.42
N MET A 49 -6.14 11.94 7.04
CA MET A 49 -6.06 13.05 7.99
C MET A 49 -7.28 13.14 8.89
N TYR A 50 -8.47 13.01 8.32
CA TYR A 50 -9.74 13.10 9.05
C TYR A 50 -10.12 11.80 9.78
N GLN A 51 -9.22 10.82 9.84
CA GLN A 51 -9.41 9.53 10.51
C GLN A 51 -10.68 8.77 10.09
N ASP A 52 -11.02 8.82 8.80
CA ASP A 52 -12.21 8.12 8.30
C ASP A 52 -12.10 6.61 8.59
N GLY A 53 -13.17 6.02 9.14
CA GLY A 53 -13.18 4.62 9.57
C GLY A 53 -12.88 3.64 8.43
N LYS A 54 -13.30 3.97 7.20
CA LYS A 54 -13.00 3.18 6.00
C LYS A 54 -11.51 3.15 5.68
N THR A 55 -10.79 4.21 6.01
CA THR A 55 -9.35 4.27 5.72
C THR A 55 -8.57 3.24 6.55
N LYS A 56 -9.01 2.97 7.78
CA LYS A 56 -8.39 1.95 8.63
C LYS A 56 -8.59 0.54 8.06
N THR A 57 -9.72 0.26 7.43
CA THR A 57 -9.97 -1.06 6.83
C THR A 57 -9.09 -1.31 5.61
N LEU A 58 -8.73 -0.26 4.85
CA LEU A 58 -7.81 -0.37 3.71
C LEU A 58 -6.36 -0.65 4.13
N LEU A 59 -5.97 -0.28 5.36
CA LEU A 59 -4.64 -0.48 5.92
C LEU A 59 -4.46 -1.84 6.60
N VAL A 60 -5.47 -2.70 6.59
CA VAL A 60 -5.37 -4.04 7.16
C VAL A 60 -4.28 -4.83 6.45
N ARG A 61 -3.31 -5.30 7.24
CA ARG A 61 -2.17 -6.08 6.80
C ARG A 61 -2.13 -7.41 7.56
N PRO A 62 -2.57 -8.52 6.95
CA PRO A 62 -2.49 -9.83 7.55
C PRO A 62 -1.05 -10.39 7.50
N GLU A 63 -0.79 -11.42 8.30
CA GLU A 63 0.48 -12.13 8.27
C GLU A 63 0.76 -12.69 6.86
N GLY A 64 2.01 -12.57 6.41
CA GLY A 64 2.42 -12.98 5.06
C GLY A 64 2.12 -11.96 3.95
N ASP A 65 1.44 -10.85 4.25
CA ASP A 65 1.29 -9.73 3.31
C ASP A 65 2.53 -8.83 3.30
N THR A 66 3.66 -9.40 2.84
CA THR A 66 4.96 -8.73 2.72
C THR A 66 5.74 -9.28 1.51
N PRO A 67 6.50 -8.43 0.78
CA PRO A 67 6.59 -6.98 0.92
C PRO A 67 5.35 -6.27 0.38
N LEU A 68 4.84 -5.27 1.09
CA LEU A 68 3.64 -4.49 0.79
C LEU A 68 4.01 -3.05 0.43
N ALA A 69 3.45 -2.55 -0.67
CA ALA A 69 3.37 -1.13 -0.95
C ALA A 69 1.99 -0.59 -0.55
N VAL A 70 1.94 0.58 0.09
CA VAL A 70 0.69 1.31 0.30
C VAL A 70 0.68 2.53 -0.61
N GLN A 71 -0.34 2.64 -1.46
CA GLN A 71 -0.49 3.74 -2.38
C GLN A 71 -1.33 4.86 -1.78
N ILE A 72 -0.76 6.06 -1.69
CA ILE A 72 -1.46 7.28 -1.29
C ILE A 72 -1.63 8.22 -2.47
N PHE A 73 -2.70 9.03 -2.44
CA PHE A 73 -2.96 10.05 -3.45
C PHE A 73 -3.54 11.33 -2.84
N GLY A 74 -3.23 12.46 -3.48
CA GLY A 74 -3.67 13.79 -3.09
C GLY A 74 -2.82 14.88 -3.72
N SER A 75 -3.25 16.13 -3.59
CA SER A 75 -2.63 17.29 -4.26
C SER A 75 -1.89 18.25 -3.33
N ASP A 76 -2.07 18.14 -2.01
CA ASP A 76 -1.42 19.00 -1.03
C ASP A 76 -0.17 18.33 -0.44
N PRO A 77 1.05 18.87 -0.67
CA PRO A 77 2.29 18.22 -0.22
C PRO A 77 2.37 17.97 1.28
N SER A 78 1.88 18.91 2.10
CA SER A 78 1.90 18.78 3.57
C SER A 78 0.99 17.64 4.03
N CYS A 79 -0.21 17.54 3.46
CA CYS A 79 -1.16 16.46 3.71
C CYS A 79 -0.61 15.11 3.21
N MET A 80 0.07 15.07 2.07
CA MET A 80 0.73 13.86 1.56
C MET A 80 1.84 13.37 2.49
N ALA A 81 2.67 14.27 3.01
CA ALA A 81 3.74 13.94 3.95
C ALA A 81 3.17 13.37 5.27
N GLU A 82 2.16 14.02 5.85
CA GLU A 82 1.52 13.53 7.07
C GLU A 82 0.80 12.18 6.83
N ALA A 83 0.18 11.99 5.65
CA ALA A 83 -0.44 10.73 5.26
C ALA A 83 0.57 9.59 5.21
N ALA A 84 1.74 9.82 4.59
CA ALA A 84 2.81 8.84 4.56
C ALA A 84 3.26 8.42 5.97
N CYS A 85 3.44 9.37 6.88
CA CYS A 85 3.77 9.07 8.29
C CYS A 85 2.68 8.21 8.96
N LYS A 86 1.40 8.57 8.80
CA LYS A 86 0.29 7.77 9.38
C LYS A 86 0.23 6.36 8.81
N VAL A 87 0.48 6.18 7.52
CA VAL A 87 0.54 4.86 6.90
C VAL A 87 1.67 4.02 7.49
N ILE A 88 2.84 4.61 7.69
CA ILE A 88 3.98 3.94 8.35
C ILE A 88 3.60 3.51 9.76
N ASP A 89 2.97 4.37 10.54
CA ASP A 89 2.60 4.07 11.93
C ASP A 89 1.53 2.96 12.03
N LEU A 90 0.52 3.00 11.15
CA LEU A 90 -0.66 2.14 11.21
C LEU A 90 -0.46 0.78 10.53
N CYS A 91 0.26 0.73 9.41
CA CYS A 91 0.38 -0.45 8.55
C CYS A 91 1.82 -0.97 8.42
N ARG A 92 2.81 -0.10 8.66
CA ARG A 92 4.26 -0.38 8.54
C ARG A 92 4.65 -1.02 7.19
N PRO A 93 4.16 -0.53 6.03
CA PRO A 93 4.53 -1.12 4.74
C PRO A 93 6.01 -0.90 4.46
N GLU A 94 6.58 -1.76 3.62
CA GLU A 94 7.96 -1.61 3.16
C GLU A 94 8.12 -0.47 2.14
N ILE A 95 7.04 -0.12 1.43
CA ILE A 95 7.05 0.90 0.38
C ILE A 95 5.84 1.84 0.54
N ILE A 96 6.08 3.14 0.44
CA ILE A 96 5.04 4.15 0.19
C ILE A 96 5.06 4.47 -1.29
N ASP A 97 3.92 4.31 -1.95
CA ASP A 97 3.74 4.62 -3.36
C ASP A 97 2.87 5.87 -3.52
N ILE A 98 3.21 6.73 -4.48
CA ILE A 98 2.45 7.94 -4.77
C ILE A 98 1.75 7.75 -6.11
N ASN A 99 0.41 7.75 -6.08
CA ASN A 99 -0.36 7.69 -7.31
C ASN A 99 -0.19 8.99 -8.10
N MET A 100 0.36 8.88 -9.32
CA MET A 100 0.53 9.96 -10.29
C MET A 100 -0.12 9.61 -11.64
N GLY A 101 -1.16 8.78 -11.60
CA GLY A 101 -1.92 8.33 -12.77
C GLY A 101 -3.07 9.26 -13.15
#